data_AF-A0A7S0FP60-F1
#
_entry.id   AF-A0A7S0FP60-F1
#
_cell.length_a   1.000
_cell.length_b   1.000
_cell.length_c   1.000
_cell.angle_alpha   90.00
_cell.angle_beta   90.00
_cell.angle_gamma   90.00
#
_symmetry.space_group_name_H-M   'P 1'
#
loop_
_entity.id
_entity.type
_entity.pdbx_description
1 polymer ?
#
loop_
_entity_poly.entity_id
_entity_poly.type
_entity_poly.pdbx_seq_one_letter_code
_entity_poly.pdbx_strand_id
1 'polypeptide(L)'
;PECCTSGAAAYALLCKFAKGANLAALPEEIRSIRVPADVRAVVGRQHQTAVFEGLLGSDQTFLSFISRSHLQITPIAGKPGAFEVVNLSANPILLGSNRLEKAESGTASPPV
;
A
#
# COMPACT_ATOMS: atom_id res chain seq x y z
N PRO A 1 -21.19 -10.10 -27.89
CA PRO A 1 -20.96 -10.21 -26.43
C PRO A 1 -19.90 -9.20 -25.99
N GLU A 2 -20.33 -7.94 -25.86
CA GLU A 2 -19.48 -6.85 -25.37
C GLU A 2 -19.68 -6.81 -23.85
N CYS A 3 -18.72 -7.37 -23.14
CA CYS A 3 -18.74 -7.41 -21.68
C CYS A 3 -18.44 -6.00 -21.17
N CYS A 4 -19.44 -5.35 -20.57
CA CYS A 4 -19.31 -4.06 -19.92
C CYS A 4 -18.26 -4.16 -18.80
N THR A 5 -16.99 -3.84 -19.09
CA THR A 5 -16.02 -3.53 -18.04
C THR A 5 -16.39 -2.17 -17.47
N SER A 6 -17.33 -2.18 -16.52
CA SER A 6 -17.46 -1.09 -15.55
C SER A 6 -16.13 -1.04 -14.80
N GLY A 7 -15.18 -0.26 -15.31
CA GLY A 7 -13.85 -0.13 -14.75
C GLY A 7 -13.97 0.49 -13.37
N ALA A 8 -14.00 -0.34 -12.32
CA ALA A 8 -13.98 0.13 -10.96
C ALA A 8 -12.79 1.09 -10.80
N ALA A 9 -13.04 2.28 -10.24
CA ALA A 9 -12.03 3.31 -10.06
C ALA A 9 -10.84 2.72 -9.28
N ALA A 10 -9.69 2.58 -9.93
CA ALA A 10 -8.52 2.02 -9.28
C ALA A 10 -7.78 3.11 -8.50
N TYR A 11 -7.47 2.82 -7.24
CA TYR A 11 -6.68 3.69 -6.38
C TYR A 11 -5.22 3.23 -6.40
N ALA A 12 -4.31 4.05 -5.87
CA ALA A 12 -2.93 3.66 -5.70
C ALA A 12 -2.33 4.27 -4.44
N LEU A 13 -1.46 3.52 -3.77
CA LEU A 13 -0.52 4.07 -2.80
C LEU A 13 0.73 4.51 -3.56
N LEU A 14 1.10 5.79 -3.43
CA LEU A 14 2.31 6.34 -4.02
C LEU A 14 3.37 6.52 -2.94
N CYS A 15 4.53 5.88 -3.12
CA CYS A 15 5.68 6.08 -2.26
C CYS A 15 6.24 7.49 -2.49
N LYS A 16 6.14 8.35 -1.47
CA LYS A 16 6.70 9.71 -1.48
C LYS A 16 8.03 9.83 -0.75
N PHE A 17 8.38 8.83 0.06
CA PHE A 17 9.63 8.79 0.81
C PHE A 17 10.04 7.33 1.07
N ALA A 18 11.30 7.02 0.80
CA ALA A 18 11.94 5.78 1.22
C ALA A 18 13.39 6.08 1.58
N LYS A 19 13.81 5.69 2.79
CA LYS A 19 15.19 5.88 3.23
C LYS A 19 16.11 4.97 2.42
N GLY A 20 17.22 5.52 1.92
CA GLY A 20 18.16 4.80 1.06
C GLY A 20 17.78 4.78 -0.43
N ALA A 21 16.67 5.43 -0.82
CA ALA A 21 16.19 5.46 -2.20
C ALA A 21 16.17 6.89 -2.78
N ASN A 22 16.62 7.04 -4.03
CA ASN A 22 16.36 8.27 -4.80
C ASN A 22 15.07 8.11 -5.63
N LEU A 23 13.93 8.43 -5.02
CA LEU A 23 12.63 8.29 -5.69
C LEU A 23 12.51 9.12 -6.96
N ALA A 24 13.21 10.24 -7.11
CA ALA A 24 13.14 11.07 -8.32
C ALA A 24 13.74 10.37 -9.55
N ALA A 25 14.62 9.40 -9.35
CA ALA A 25 15.25 8.62 -10.41
C ALA A 25 14.47 7.33 -10.77
N LEU A 26 13.39 7.00 -10.02
CA LEU A 26 12.62 5.78 -10.24
C LEU A 26 11.33 6.06 -11.04
N PRO A 27 10.95 5.16 -11.97
CA PRO A 27 9.64 5.21 -12.63
C PRO A 27 8.48 5.17 -11.63
N GLU A 28 7.33 5.76 -11.99
CA GLU A 28 6.16 5.79 -11.11
C GLU A 28 5.60 4.40 -10.84
N GLU A 29 5.72 3.48 -11.78
CA GLU A 29 5.26 2.09 -11.70
C GLU A 29 5.98 1.33 -10.58
N ILE A 30 7.25 1.67 -10.32
CA ILE A 30 8.05 1.07 -9.24
C ILE A 30 7.75 1.74 -7.89
N ARG A 31 7.22 2.97 -7.91
CA ARG A 31 6.89 3.75 -6.71
C ARG A 31 5.42 3.66 -6.32
N SER A 32 4.61 2.91 -7.06
CA SER A 32 3.17 2.84 -6.84
C SER A 32 2.70 1.41 -6.57
N ILE A 33 1.70 1.28 -5.70
CA ILE A 33 1.02 0.01 -5.40
C ILE A 33 -0.45 0.21 -5.73
N ARG A 34 -0.95 -0.57 -6.69
CA ARG A 34 -2.37 -0.52 -7.08
C ARG A 34 -3.25 -1.04 -5.94
N VAL A 35 -4.30 -0.30 -5.64
CA VAL A 35 -5.33 -0.63 -4.65
C VAL A 35 -6.66 -0.79 -5.39
N PRO A 36 -7.22 -2.01 -5.46
CA PRO A 36 -8.53 -2.25 -6.05
C PRO A 36 -9.64 -1.49 -5.30
N ALA A 37 -10.68 -1.08 -6.03
CA ALA A 37 -11.79 -0.31 -5.47
C ALA A 37 -12.76 -1.15 -4.62
N ASP A 38 -12.80 -2.44 -4.90
CA ASP A 38 -13.89 -3.36 -4.60
C ASP A 38 -13.43 -4.62 -3.86
N VAL A 39 -12.16 -5.00 -4.02
CA VAL A 39 -11.59 -6.18 -3.36
C VAL A 39 -10.48 -5.82 -2.38
N ARG A 40 -10.35 -6.69 -1.38
CA ARG A 40 -9.28 -6.64 -0.38
C ARG A 40 -7.91 -6.81 -1.04
N ALA A 41 -6.95 -5.99 -0.66
CA ALA A 41 -5.55 -6.12 -1.04
C ALA A 41 -4.64 -6.31 0.18
N VAL A 42 -3.56 -7.07 0.03
CA VAL A 42 -2.52 -7.20 1.04
C VAL A 42 -1.25 -6.56 0.49
N VAL A 43 -0.65 -5.69 1.31
CA VAL A 43 0.60 -5.00 0.98
C VAL A 43 1.72 -5.57 1.84
N GLY A 44 2.85 -5.91 1.22
CA GLY A 44 4.04 -6.39 1.90
C GLY A 44 5.07 -6.96 0.91
N ARG A 45 6.28 -7.25 1.39
CA ARG A 45 7.40 -7.61 0.50
C ARG A 45 7.18 -8.88 -0.33
N GLN A 46 6.27 -9.76 0.10
CA GLN A 46 5.91 -10.97 -0.66
C GLN A 46 4.85 -10.71 -1.73
N HIS A 47 4.01 -9.68 -1.55
CA HIS A 47 2.90 -9.38 -2.47
C HIS A 47 3.28 -8.32 -3.53
N GLN A 48 4.25 -7.45 -3.22
CA GLN A 48 4.76 -6.43 -4.15
C GLN A 48 6.29 -6.45 -4.18
N THR A 49 6.88 -7.61 -4.45
CA THR A 49 8.34 -7.82 -4.43
C THR A 49 9.08 -6.81 -5.32
N ALA A 50 8.65 -6.63 -6.58
CA ALA A 50 9.26 -5.69 -7.51
C ALA A 50 9.23 -4.23 -7.02
N VAL A 51 8.16 -3.82 -6.32
CA VAL A 51 8.04 -2.46 -5.74
C VAL A 51 9.02 -2.30 -4.59
N PHE A 52 9.03 -3.21 -3.62
CA PHE A 52 9.86 -3.05 -2.43
C PHE A 52 11.36 -3.24 -2.71
N GLU A 53 11.72 -4.19 -3.58
CA GLU A 53 13.10 -4.36 -4.05
C GLU A 53 13.53 -3.20 -4.95
N GLY A 54 12.66 -2.74 -5.85
CA GLY A 54 12.95 -1.60 -6.73
C GLY A 54 13.06 -0.27 -5.97
N LEU A 55 12.27 -0.09 -4.91
CA LEU A 55 12.36 1.07 -4.03
C LEU A 55 13.63 1.07 -3.19
N LEU A 56 13.99 -0.06 -2.57
CA LEU A 56 15.08 -0.12 -1.60
C LEU A 56 16.44 -0.48 -2.21
N GLY A 57 16.44 -0.92 -3.47
CA GLY A 57 17.64 -1.04 -4.31
C GLY A 57 18.76 -1.84 -3.63
N SER A 58 19.90 -1.19 -3.44
CA SER A 58 21.11 -1.80 -2.86
C SER A 58 21.09 -1.91 -1.33
N ASP A 59 20.25 -1.14 -0.62
CA ASP A 59 20.19 -1.19 0.85
C ASP A 59 19.03 -2.07 1.33
N GLN A 60 19.25 -3.38 1.14
CA GLN A 60 18.29 -4.43 1.51
C GLN A 60 18.07 -4.54 3.02
N THR A 61 18.84 -3.81 3.85
CA THR A 61 18.64 -3.76 5.30
C THR A 61 17.22 -3.30 5.63
N PHE A 62 16.68 -2.33 4.89
CA PHE A 62 15.34 -1.80 5.13
C PHE A 62 14.22 -2.78 4.74
N LEU A 63 14.46 -3.72 3.82
CA LEU A 63 13.49 -4.77 3.47
C LEU A 63 13.18 -5.69 4.65
N SER A 64 14.14 -5.85 5.59
CA SER A 64 13.92 -6.67 6.78
C SER A 64 12.81 -6.12 7.68
N PHE A 65 12.57 -4.80 7.66
CA PHE A 65 11.51 -4.12 8.40
C PHE A 65 10.13 -4.21 7.72
N ILE A 66 10.08 -4.68 6.47
CA ILE A 66 8.82 -4.86 5.75
C ILE A 66 8.44 -6.33 5.83
N SER A 67 7.47 -6.66 6.67
CA SER A 67 6.86 -7.99 6.73
C SER A 67 6.37 -8.48 5.35
N ARG A 68 6.34 -9.81 5.19
CA ARG A 68 5.80 -10.49 3.99
C ARG A 68 4.36 -10.04 3.67
N SER A 69 3.52 -10.04 4.70
CA SER A 69 2.23 -9.35 4.74
C SER A 69 2.34 -8.25 5.80
N HIS A 70 2.41 -7.00 5.35
CA HIS A 70 2.66 -5.85 6.23
C HIS A 70 1.36 -5.19 6.67
N LEU A 71 0.47 -4.94 5.71
CA LEU A 71 -0.86 -4.38 5.97
C LEU A 71 -1.90 -4.97 5.04
N GLN A 72 -3.15 -4.87 5.46
CA GLN A 72 -4.31 -5.20 4.64
C GLN A 72 -5.12 -3.93 4.39
N ILE A 73 -5.62 -3.78 3.16
CA ILE A 73 -6.49 -2.68 2.75
C ILE A 73 -7.80 -3.29 2.28
N THR A 74 -8.91 -2.87 2.88
CA THR A 74 -10.25 -3.35 2.55
C THR A 74 -11.15 -2.16 2.21
N PRO A 75 -11.83 -2.13 1.05
CA PRO A 75 -12.82 -1.10 0.75
C PRO A 75 -13.94 -1.06 1.80
N ILE A 76 -14.35 0.14 2.22
CA ILE A 76 -15.47 0.31 3.15
C ILE A 76 -16.78 0.35 2.37
N ALA A 77 -17.68 -0.58 2.67
CA ALA A 77 -19.00 -0.67 2.03
C ALA A 77 -19.77 0.65 2.16
N GLY A 78 -20.32 1.12 1.04
CA GLY A 78 -21.10 2.37 0.99
C GLY A 78 -20.26 3.66 1.05
N LYS A 79 -18.93 3.58 1.09
CA LYS A 79 -18.03 4.75 1.10
C LYS A 79 -16.95 4.62 0.01
N PRO A 80 -17.27 4.96 -1.25
CA PRO A 80 -16.29 4.92 -2.34
C PRO A 80 -15.03 5.73 -2.00
N GLY A 81 -13.86 5.11 -2.19
CA GLY A 81 -12.57 5.73 -1.90
C GLY A 81 -12.18 5.75 -0.42
N ALA A 82 -13.00 5.20 0.49
CA ALA A 82 -12.60 4.95 1.87
C ALA A 82 -12.21 3.49 2.06
N PHE A 83 -11.12 3.28 2.81
CA PHE A 83 -10.54 1.97 3.04
C PHE A 83 -10.26 1.78 4.52
N GLU A 84 -10.55 0.58 5.03
CA GLU A 84 -9.99 0.11 6.28
C GLU A 84 -8.58 -0.41 6.04
N VAL A 85 -7.63 0.07 6.84
CA VAL A 85 -6.24 -0.38 6.86
C VAL A 85 -6.01 -1.13 8.17
N VAL A 86 -5.57 -2.39 8.09
CA VAL A 86 -5.22 -3.22 9.25
C VAL A 86 -3.72 -3.47 9.25
N ASN A 87 -3.05 -3.21 10.37
CA ASN A 87 -1.65 -3.56 10.53
C ASN A 87 -1.48 -5.06 10.79
N LEU A 88 -0.83 -5.78 9.88
CA LEU A 88 -0.50 -7.20 10.03
C LEU A 88 0.93 -7.43 10.55
N SER A 89 1.71 -6.36 10.58
CA SER A 89 3.13 -6.31 10.86
C SER A 89 3.40 -6.11 12.36
N ALA A 90 4.59 -6.50 12.82
CA ALA A 90 5.07 -6.17 14.16
C ALA A 90 5.57 -4.72 14.25
N ASN A 91 6.00 -4.14 13.12
CA ASN A 91 6.35 -2.73 13.04
C ASN A 91 5.07 -1.89 12.94
N PRO A 92 4.99 -0.77 13.69
CA PRO A 92 3.82 0.09 13.70
C PRO A 92 3.61 0.77 12.35
N ILE A 93 2.35 1.05 12.02
CA ILE A 93 1.97 1.81 10.82
C ILE A 93 1.38 3.15 11.26
N LEU A 94 1.88 4.24 10.68
CA LEU A 94 1.31 5.57 10.92
C LEU A 94 0.31 5.90 9.80
N LEU A 95 -0.96 6.03 10.16
CA LEU A 95 -2.05 6.44 9.28
C LEU A 95 -2.47 7.87 9.64
N GLY A 96 -1.94 8.86 8.91
CA GLY A 96 -2.08 10.26 9.31
C GLY A 96 -1.38 10.53 10.64
N SER A 97 -2.15 10.87 11.68
CA SER A 97 -1.65 10.99 13.07
C SER A 97 -1.91 9.75 13.91
N ASN A 98 -2.63 8.75 13.39
CA ASN A 98 -3.00 7.55 14.14
C ASN A 98 -1.92 6.47 13.97
N ARG A 99 -1.33 6.03 15.07
CA ARG A 99 -0.35 4.94 15.07
C ARG A 99 -1.07 3.62 15.33
N LEU A 100 -1.02 2.72 14.35
CA LEU A 100 -1.59 1.38 14.41
C LEU A 100 -0.53 0.39 14.84
N GLU A 101 -0.67 -0.18 16.03
CA GLU A 101 0.07 -1.36 16.46
C GLU A 101 -0.45 -2.62 15.76
N LYS A 102 0.21 -3.76 15.99
CA LYS A 102 -0.17 -5.02 15.35
C LYS A 102 -1.64 -5.36 15.63
N ALA A 103 -2.36 -5.75 14.58
CA ALA A 103 -3.79 -6.08 14.56
C ALA A 103 -4.75 -4.90 14.81
N GLU A 104 -4.25 -3.68 14.99
CA GLU A 104 -5.10 -2.49 15.01
C GLU A 104 -5.48 -2.04 13.60
N SER A 105 -6.61 -1.33 13.49
CA SER A 105 -7.11 -0.79 12.23
C SER A 105 -7.42 0.70 12.29
N GLY A 106 -7.40 1.33 11.12
CA GLY A 106 -7.78 2.72 10.91
C GLY A 106 -8.43 2.91 9.54
N THR A 107 -9.03 4.08 9.31
CA THR A 107 -9.63 4.42 8.01
C THR A 107 -8.73 5.39 7.25
N ALA A 108 -8.55 5.16 5.94
CA ALA A 108 -7.88 6.07 5.04
C ALA A 108 -8.73 6.35 3.79
N SER A 109 -8.55 7.54 3.23
CA SER A 109 -9.10 7.96 1.94
C SER A 109 -8.05 8.77 1.18
N PRO A 110 -8.15 8.89 -0.16
CA PRO A 110 -7.32 9.81 -0.91
C PRO A 110 -7.35 11.22 -0.31
N PRO A 111 -6.23 11.96 -0.39
CA PRO A 111 -6.21 13.37 -0.02
C PRO A 111 -7.18 14.16 -0.91
N VAL A 112 -7.80 15.18 -0.32
CA VAL A 112 -8.73 16.11 -0.98
C VAL A 112 -7.95 17.13 -1.80
#